data_AF-A0A2W0AVT3-F1
#
_entry.id   AF-A0A2W0AVT3-F1
#
_cell.length_a   1.000
_cell.length_b   1.000
_cell.length_c   1.000
_cell.angle_alpha   90.00
_cell.angle_beta   90.00
_cell.angle_gamma   90.00
#
_symmetry.space_group_name_H-M   'P 1'
#
loop_
_entity.id
_entity.type
_entity.pdbx_description
1 polymer ?
#
loop_
_entity_poly.entity_id
_entity_poly.type
_entity_poly.pdbx_seq_one_letter_code
_entity_poly.pdbx_strand_id
1 'polypeptide(L)'
;MPLVTYEETKPWAQAIRDDVRSRKMPPWFADPRYGHFANDPSLTEQQVETISSWVDANAPAGGPGDAPPPVRWTNGWNIPEPDVVLPMSKPVAIPAQGDVEYTYEIVSTGFSEDKWVQMSEIQPSSRAHVHHAVVYIRPPESKWLRGAPVGIPFPASNLKDDKLRQDVHSTDSDMLLVYAPGSSPDRWPDGMAKFVPAQSDLVFQMHYTTNGRAATDQTRIGIVFAKSRPKQRVLSLQLANEHDTIPIPPAAENYRVEVHGTLPNDAALLSFFPHMHVRGKRFEYNIVHPDGSLETLLRVNYDFYWQLSYRLAEPRLLKAGTWLQAVAWYDNSRNNPHNPDPDSPVRWGDQTYNEMMVGFFDVAVPANVGKWQFFIRQPQLRK
;
A
#
# COMPACT_ATOMS: atom_id res chain seq x y z
N MET A 1 11.60 21.47 -3.58
CA MET A 1 12.69 22.32 -3.08
C MET A 1 13.69 21.42 -2.38
N PRO A 2 14.98 21.43 -2.74
CA PRO A 2 15.98 20.63 -2.04
C PRO A 2 16.29 21.23 -0.66
N LEU A 3 16.47 20.37 0.35
CA LEU A 3 16.92 20.71 1.72
C LEU A 3 18.22 19.92 2.01
N VAL A 4 19.16 19.92 1.06
CA VAL A 4 20.33 19.02 1.05
C VAL A 4 21.56 19.70 1.64
N THR A 5 21.72 21.02 1.43
CA THR A 5 22.81 21.80 2.04
C THR A 5 22.31 22.67 3.19
N TYR A 6 23.24 23.14 4.03
CA TYR A 6 22.90 24.08 5.10
C TYR A 6 22.31 25.39 4.56
N GLU A 7 22.84 25.92 3.46
CA GLU A 7 22.35 27.14 2.81
C GLU A 7 20.93 26.98 2.28
N GLU A 8 20.59 25.78 1.79
CA GLU A 8 19.24 25.43 1.37
C GLU A 8 18.28 25.28 2.56
N THR A 9 18.73 24.69 3.66
CA THR A 9 17.89 24.35 4.82
C THR A 9 17.68 25.53 5.78
N LYS A 10 18.69 26.37 6.01
CA LYS A 10 18.64 27.48 7.00
C LYS A 10 17.44 28.42 6.80
N PRO A 11 17.08 28.87 5.58
CA PRO A 11 15.91 29.74 5.38
C PRO A 11 14.59 29.13 5.85
N TRP A 12 14.52 27.80 5.96
CA TRP A 12 13.33 27.05 6.37
C TRP A 12 13.35 26.62 7.84
N ALA A 13 14.38 27.01 8.60
CA ALA A 13 14.57 26.57 9.99
C ALA A 13 13.29 26.72 10.84
N GLN A 14 12.62 27.88 10.79
CA GLN A 14 11.38 28.11 11.53
C GLN A 14 10.25 27.16 11.08
N ALA A 15 10.03 27.04 9.77
CA ALA A 15 9.01 26.14 9.22
C ALA A 15 9.29 24.67 9.56
N ILE A 16 10.56 24.25 9.53
CA ILE A 16 10.99 22.90 9.93
C ILE A 16 10.65 22.66 11.40
N ARG A 17 11.00 23.59 12.30
CA ARG A 17 10.66 23.49 13.73
C ARG A 17 9.17 23.36 13.94
N ASP A 18 8.38 24.20 13.26
CA ASP A 18 6.93 24.22 13.42
C ASP A 18 6.29 22.92 12.88
N ASP A 19 6.78 22.39 11.76
CA ASP A 19 6.33 21.11 11.18
C ASP A 19 6.70 19.90 12.06
N VAL A 20 7.89 19.87 12.69
CA VAL A 20 8.27 18.78 13.60
C VAL A 20 7.54 18.88 14.95
N ARG A 21 7.34 20.09 15.49
CA ARG A 21 6.60 20.31 16.74
C ARG A 21 5.12 19.95 16.59
N SER A 22 4.53 20.24 15.43
CA SER A 22 3.14 19.88 15.11
C SER A 22 2.97 18.42 14.67
N ARG A 23 4.05 17.62 14.61
CA ARG A 23 4.05 16.22 14.15
C ARG A 23 3.56 16.05 12.70
N LYS A 24 3.60 17.12 11.90
CA LYS A 24 3.31 17.06 10.47
C LYS A 24 4.43 16.35 9.69
N MET A 25 5.67 16.51 10.16
CA MET A 25 6.85 15.87 9.56
C MET A 25 7.68 15.13 10.63
N PRO A 26 8.24 13.95 10.31
CA PRO A 26 7.94 13.13 9.13
C PRO A 26 6.48 12.65 9.13
N PRO A 27 5.83 12.51 7.96
CA PRO A 27 4.43 12.07 7.89
C PRO A 27 4.30 10.67 8.44
N TRP A 28 3.53 10.55 9.53
CA TRP A 28 3.18 9.30 10.17
C TRP A 28 1.84 9.46 10.85
N PHE A 29 0.91 8.59 10.51
CA PHE A 29 -0.50 8.80 10.84
C PHE A 29 -1.04 7.78 11.84
N ALA A 30 -0.22 6.78 12.22
CA ALA A 30 -0.60 5.83 13.25
C ALA A 30 -0.65 6.51 14.62
N ASP A 31 -1.71 6.22 15.36
CA ASP A 31 -1.84 6.59 16.75
C ASP A 31 -0.81 5.80 17.58
N PRO A 32 0.14 6.47 18.26
CA PRO A 32 1.28 5.81 18.92
C PRO A 32 0.87 4.92 20.11
N ARG A 33 -0.40 4.96 20.53
CA ARG A 33 -0.94 4.10 21.59
C ARG A 33 -1.18 2.66 21.13
N TYR A 34 -1.23 2.41 19.82
CA TYR A 34 -1.60 1.11 19.26
C TYR A 34 -0.55 0.60 18.28
N GLY A 35 -0.18 -0.67 18.45
CA GLY A 35 0.85 -1.32 17.65
C GLY A 35 2.25 -0.73 17.86
N HIS A 36 3.23 -1.42 17.30
CA HIS A 36 4.62 -0.94 17.22
C HIS A 36 5.15 -1.31 15.85
N PHE A 37 5.67 -0.32 15.12
CA PHE A 37 5.97 -0.47 13.70
C PHE A 37 7.45 -0.25 13.42
N ALA A 38 8.07 -1.16 12.65
CA ALA A 38 9.49 -1.11 12.31
C ALA A 38 9.84 0.10 11.42
N ASN A 39 8.84 0.63 10.73
CA ASN A 39 8.99 1.70 9.75
C ASN A 39 8.38 3.03 10.21
N ASP A 40 8.15 3.21 11.52
CA ASP A 40 7.72 4.47 12.10
C ASP A 40 8.87 5.51 12.01
N PRO A 41 8.73 6.59 11.20
CA PRO A 41 9.75 7.61 11.04
C PRO A 41 9.63 8.74 12.08
N SER A 42 8.71 8.64 13.05
CA SER A 42 8.41 9.70 14.00
C SER A 42 9.62 10.08 14.82
N LEU A 43 9.81 11.38 15.01
CA LEU A 43 10.86 11.91 15.87
C LEU A 43 10.48 11.70 17.35
N THR A 44 11.46 11.32 18.17
CA THR A 44 11.33 11.36 19.63
C THR A 44 11.22 12.81 20.11
N GLU A 45 10.69 13.02 21.32
CA GLU A 45 10.62 14.37 21.92
C GLU A 45 12.00 15.02 22.02
N GLN A 46 13.03 14.23 22.35
CA GLN A 46 14.41 14.71 22.39
C GLN A 46 14.92 15.17 21.01
N GLN A 47 14.57 14.46 19.93
CA GLN A 47 14.95 14.87 18.57
C GLN A 47 14.22 16.15 18.15
N VAL A 48 12.92 16.28 18.47
CA VAL A 48 12.15 17.51 18.24
C VAL A 48 12.75 18.68 19.00
N GLU A 49 13.16 18.46 20.25
CA GLU A 49 13.80 19.50 21.07
C GLU A 49 15.18 19.87 20.54
N THR A 50 15.96 18.89 20.06
CA THR A 50 17.26 19.15 19.44
C THR A 50 17.12 20.06 18.22
N ILE A 51 16.16 19.79 17.33
CA ILE A 51 15.87 20.64 16.17
C ILE A 51 15.40 22.02 16.65
N SER A 52 14.49 22.07 17.63
CA SER A 52 13.97 23.33 18.16
C SER A 52 15.05 24.23 18.74
N SER A 53 15.90 23.68 19.59
CA SER A 53 17.04 24.36 20.20
C SER A 53 18.04 24.86 19.14
N TRP A 54 18.28 24.10 18.08
CA TRP A 54 19.10 24.55 16.94
C TRP A 54 18.49 25.78 16.26
N VAL A 55 17.17 25.78 16.01
CA VAL A 55 16.46 26.93 15.41
C VAL A 55 16.47 28.14 16.34
N ASP A 56 16.25 27.95 17.63
CA ASP A 56 16.21 29.01 18.64
C ASP A 56 17.60 29.66 18.82
N ALA A 57 18.68 28.91 18.58
CA ALA A 57 20.05 29.41 18.49
C ALA A 57 20.37 30.11 17.13
N ASN A 58 19.36 30.45 16.34
CA ASN A 58 19.47 31.03 14.99
C ASN A 58 20.15 30.09 13.97
N ALA A 59 19.90 28.78 14.10
CA ALA A 59 20.31 27.74 13.16
C ALA A 59 21.81 27.77 12.83
N PRO A 60 22.72 27.63 13.81
CA PRO A 60 24.16 27.67 13.55
C PRO A 60 24.60 26.49 12.65
N ALA A 61 25.55 26.74 11.74
CA ALA A 61 26.05 25.73 10.80
C ALA A 61 26.89 24.61 11.46
N GLY A 62 27.41 24.85 12.66
CA GLY A 62 28.43 23.99 13.27
C GLY A 62 29.80 24.13 12.62
N GLY A 63 30.73 23.25 13.00
CA GLY A 63 32.06 23.18 12.39
C GLY A 63 32.02 22.48 11.03
N PRO A 64 32.68 23.01 9.97
CA PRO A 64 32.69 22.37 8.66
C PRO A 64 33.25 20.94 8.65
N GLY A 65 34.14 20.61 9.59
CA GLY A 65 34.72 19.27 9.74
C GLY A 65 33.78 18.25 10.40
N ASP A 66 32.71 18.71 11.06
CA ASP A 66 31.71 17.86 11.72
C ASP A 66 30.52 17.53 10.80
N ALA A 67 30.46 18.16 9.61
CA ALA A 67 29.39 17.94 8.66
C ALA A 67 29.42 16.48 8.13
N PRO A 68 28.25 15.78 8.08
CA PRO A 68 28.20 14.46 7.47
C PRO A 68 28.57 14.54 5.98
N PRO A 69 29.12 13.48 5.40
CA PRO A 69 29.34 13.43 3.96
C PRO A 69 28.02 13.65 3.21
N PRO A 70 28.02 14.29 2.02
CA PRO A 70 26.82 14.49 1.24
C PRO A 70 26.06 13.18 1.02
N VAL A 71 24.75 13.21 1.25
CA VAL A 71 23.88 12.05 1.04
C VAL A 71 24.00 11.61 -0.42
N ARG A 72 24.36 10.34 -0.61
CA ARG A 72 24.32 9.70 -1.91
C ARG A 72 22.97 9.02 -2.06
N TRP A 73 22.06 9.68 -2.75
CA TRP A 73 20.79 9.09 -3.12
C TRP A 73 21.02 7.89 -4.03
N THR A 74 20.28 6.81 -3.78
CA THR A 74 20.35 5.64 -4.63
C THR A 74 19.81 5.98 -6.02
N ASN A 75 20.67 5.92 -7.03
CA ASN A 75 20.24 5.99 -8.41
C ASN A 75 19.81 4.60 -8.86
N GLY A 76 18.51 4.37 -8.98
CA GLY A 76 17.94 3.06 -9.32
C GLY A 76 17.18 2.45 -8.16
N TRP A 77 17.43 1.18 -7.87
CA TRP A 77 16.66 0.35 -6.93
C TRP A 77 17.04 0.62 -5.47
N ASN A 78 16.03 0.72 -4.60
CA ASN A 78 16.17 0.76 -3.14
C ASN A 78 16.26 -0.65 -2.51
N ILE A 79 16.10 -1.69 -3.34
CA ILE A 79 16.47 -3.07 -3.06
C ILE A 79 17.87 -3.37 -3.61
N PRO A 80 18.54 -4.49 -3.21
CA PRO A 80 19.70 -4.99 -3.93
C PRO A 80 19.42 -5.12 -5.43
N GLU A 81 20.47 -5.19 -6.25
CA GLU A 81 20.32 -5.41 -7.69
C GLU A 81 19.30 -6.54 -7.96
N PRO A 82 18.18 -6.24 -8.65
CA PRO A 82 17.14 -7.23 -8.87
C PRO A 82 17.65 -8.41 -9.69
N ASP A 83 17.30 -9.62 -9.28
CA ASP A 83 17.55 -10.82 -10.08
C ASP A 83 16.77 -10.78 -11.40
N VAL A 84 15.59 -10.14 -11.36
CA VAL A 84 14.74 -9.91 -12.54
C VAL A 84 14.14 -8.52 -12.49
N VAL A 85 14.11 -7.86 -13.65
CA VAL A 85 13.36 -6.63 -13.89
C VAL A 85 12.33 -6.89 -14.98
N LEU A 86 11.04 -6.70 -14.68
CA LEU A 86 9.94 -6.85 -15.63
C LEU A 86 9.29 -5.48 -15.87
N PRO A 87 9.45 -4.89 -17.06
CA PRO A 87 8.74 -3.67 -17.43
C PRO A 87 7.34 -3.97 -17.98
N MET A 88 6.43 -3.02 -17.83
CA MET A 88 5.30 -2.87 -18.75
C MET A 88 5.82 -2.86 -20.19
N SER A 89 5.20 -3.61 -21.08
CA SER A 89 5.70 -3.87 -22.43
C SER A 89 5.58 -2.65 -23.33
N LYS A 90 4.60 -1.79 -23.06
CA LYS A 90 4.38 -0.55 -23.81
C LYS A 90 4.14 0.63 -22.86
N PRO A 91 4.63 1.83 -23.20
CA PRO A 91 4.30 3.03 -22.46
C PRO A 91 2.81 3.35 -22.59
N VAL A 92 2.21 3.81 -21.50
CA VAL A 92 0.86 4.37 -21.44
C VAL A 92 0.94 5.87 -21.62
N ALA A 93 0.12 6.43 -22.51
CA ALA A 93 -0.04 7.87 -22.66
C ALA A 93 -1.02 8.40 -21.61
N ILE A 94 -0.63 9.47 -20.92
CA ILE A 94 -1.39 10.10 -19.84
C ILE A 94 -1.76 11.51 -20.30
N PRO A 95 -3.06 11.86 -20.39
CA PRO A 95 -3.48 13.18 -20.80
C PRO A 95 -3.11 14.23 -19.73
N ALA A 96 -3.11 15.51 -20.13
CA ALA A 96 -2.80 16.59 -19.20
C ALA A 96 -3.90 16.83 -18.15
N GLN A 97 -5.16 16.50 -18.48
CA GLN A 97 -6.35 16.77 -17.69
C GLN A 97 -7.39 15.66 -17.90
N GLY A 98 -8.37 15.60 -17.01
CA GLY A 98 -9.46 14.63 -17.05
C GLY A 98 -9.13 13.34 -16.31
N ASP A 99 -10.13 12.47 -16.23
CA ASP A 99 -10.02 11.17 -15.57
C ASP A 99 -9.29 10.18 -16.49
N VAL A 100 -8.47 9.33 -15.88
CA VAL A 100 -7.84 8.19 -16.55
C VAL A 100 -8.43 6.93 -15.94
N GLU A 101 -9.08 6.12 -16.77
CA GLU A 101 -9.58 4.82 -16.33
C GLU A 101 -8.41 3.93 -15.89
N TYR A 102 -8.64 3.08 -14.89
CA TYR A 102 -7.65 2.09 -14.46
C TYR A 102 -7.11 1.33 -15.66
N THR A 103 -5.79 1.36 -15.80
CA THR A 103 -5.11 0.72 -16.92
C THR A 103 -4.47 -0.56 -16.44
N TYR A 104 -4.79 -1.66 -17.12
CA TYR A 104 -4.28 -2.98 -16.82
C TYR A 104 -3.25 -3.38 -17.87
N GLU A 105 -2.20 -4.08 -17.46
CA GLU A 105 -1.34 -4.80 -18.38
C GLU A 105 -0.96 -6.16 -17.82
N ILE A 106 -1.08 -7.19 -18.66
CA ILE A 106 -0.60 -8.53 -18.36
C ILE A 106 0.83 -8.67 -18.91
N VAL A 107 1.80 -8.84 -18.02
CA VAL A 107 3.23 -9.01 -18.33
C VAL A 107 3.63 -10.44 -17.99
N SER A 108 4.11 -11.20 -18.98
CA SER A 108 4.57 -12.57 -18.72
C SER A 108 5.88 -12.57 -17.93
N THR A 109 5.98 -13.44 -16.92
CA THR A 109 7.22 -13.56 -16.13
C THR A 109 8.33 -14.30 -16.87
N GLY A 110 7.97 -15.21 -17.78
CA GLY A 110 8.91 -16.14 -18.41
C GLY A 110 9.52 -17.17 -17.46
N PHE A 111 9.00 -17.32 -16.23
CA PHE A 111 9.57 -18.25 -15.26
C PHE A 111 9.26 -19.70 -15.64
N SER A 112 10.30 -20.52 -15.79
CA SER A 112 10.21 -21.96 -16.07
C SER A 112 10.02 -22.81 -14.81
N GLU A 113 10.23 -22.23 -13.63
CA GLU A 113 10.12 -22.88 -12.33
C GLU A 113 9.49 -21.91 -11.32
N ASP A 114 8.97 -22.47 -10.22
CA ASP A 114 8.41 -21.69 -9.13
C ASP A 114 9.45 -20.77 -8.50
N LYS A 115 9.05 -19.54 -8.17
CA LYS A 115 9.94 -18.53 -7.58
C LYS A 115 9.43 -18.06 -6.22
N TRP A 116 10.38 -17.85 -5.32
CA TRP A 116 10.15 -17.24 -4.00
C TRP A 116 10.69 -15.82 -4.02
N VAL A 117 9.82 -14.83 -3.95
CA VAL A 117 10.15 -13.40 -3.97
C VAL A 117 10.34 -12.89 -2.55
N GLN A 118 11.57 -12.52 -2.19
CA GLN A 118 11.89 -11.98 -0.86
C GLN A 118 11.78 -10.45 -0.82
N MET A 119 12.03 -9.77 -1.94
CA MET A 119 11.91 -8.32 -2.05
C MET A 119 11.35 -7.93 -3.40
N SER A 120 10.56 -6.86 -3.43
CA SER A 120 10.08 -6.27 -4.68
C SER A 120 9.88 -4.77 -4.58
N GLU A 121 10.16 -4.08 -5.68
CA GLU A 121 10.02 -2.63 -5.80
C GLU A 121 9.39 -2.28 -7.16
N ILE A 122 8.42 -1.37 -7.17
CA ILE A 122 7.92 -0.73 -8.39
C ILE A 122 8.68 0.57 -8.66
N GLN A 123 9.00 0.80 -9.92
CA GLN A 123 9.56 2.05 -10.42
C GLN A 123 8.75 2.58 -11.59
N PRO A 124 7.89 3.59 -11.34
CA PRO A 124 7.27 4.35 -12.40
C PRO A 124 8.29 5.19 -13.14
N SER A 125 8.17 5.29 -14.46
CA SER A 125 8.94 6.29 -15.22
C SER A 125 8.34 7.69 -15.04
N SER A 126 7.06 7.78 -14.70
CA SER A 126 6.32 9.01 -14.45
C SER A 126 5.78 9.04 -13.01
N ARG A 127 6.68 9.15 -12.03
CA ARG A 127 6.33 9.22 -10.59
C ARG A 127 5.30 10.30 -10.25
N ALA A 128 5.25 11.38 -11.03
CA ALA A 128 4.30 12.48 -10.83
C ALA A 128 2.86 12.18 -11.27
N HIS A 129 2.63 11.06 -11.98
CA HIS A 129 1.31 10.69 -12.50
C HIS A 129 0.83 9.33 -11.99
N VAL A 130 1.73 8.43 -11.57
CA VAL A 130 1.32 7.16 -10.96
C VAL A 130 0.89 7.39 -9.52
N HIS A 131 -0.43 7.39 -9.31
CA HIS A 131 -1.03 7.58 -8.00
C HIS A 131 -1.00 6.30 -7.17
N HIS A 132 -1.26 5.15 -7.77
CA HIS A 132 -0.90 3.86 -7.20
C HIS A 132 -0.75 2.80 -8.29
N ALA A 133 -0.13 1.68 -7.93
CA ALA A 133 -0.07 0.49 -8.75
C ALA A 133 -0.24 -0.76 -7.88
N VAL A 134 -1.00 -1.73 -8.36
CA VAL A 134 -1.10 -3.05 -7.75
C VAL A 134 -0.58 -4.07 -8.74
N VAL A 135 0.30 -4.97 -8.29
CA VAL A 135 0.80 -6.07 -9.11
C VAL A 135 0.26 -7.38 -8.58
N TYR A 136 -0.64 -7.99 -9.34
CA TYR A 136 -1.22 -9.30 -9.03
C TYR A 136 -0.41 -10.41 -9.68
N ILE A 137 -0.32 -11.54 -9.01
CA ILE A 137 0.24 -12.79 -9.52
C ILE A 137 -0.92 -13.56 -10.14
N ARG A 138 -0.89 -13.77 -11.45
CA ARG A 138 -1.88 -14.56 -12.18
C ARG A 138 -1.29 -15.92 -12.57
N PRO A 139 -1.58 -17.00 -11.81
CA PRO A 139 -1.14 -18.35 -12.14
C PRO A 139 -1.65 -18.86 -13.50
N PRO A 140 -1.01 -19.87 -14.11
CA PRO A 140 -1.41 -20.43 -15.41
C PRO A 140 -2.81 -21.08 -15.40
N GLU A 141 -3.35 -21.47 -14.24
CA GLU A 141 -4.69 -22.02 -14.08
C GLU A 141 -5.78 -20.97 -13.80
N SER A 142 -5.39 -19.72 -13.49
CA SER A 142 -6.35 -18.64 -13.19
C SER A 142 -7.32 -18.43 -14.36
N LYS A 143 -8.58 -18.12 -14.06
CA LYS A 143 -9.58 -17.73 -15.08
C LYS A 143 -9.63 -16.22 -15.30
N TRP A 144 -9.06 -15.46 -14.38
CA TRP A 144 -9.12 -14.00 -14.38
C TRP A 144 -8.37 -13.42 -15.59
N LEU A 145 -9.03 -12.50 -16.31
CA LEU A 145 -8.51 -11.85 -17.53
C LEU A 145 -8.03 -12.83 -18.62
N ARG A 146 -8.57 -14.05 -18.67
CA ARG A 146 -8.31 -14.98 -19.76
C ARG A 146 -8.98 -14.47 -21.03
N GLY A 147 -8.19 -14.26 -22.08
CA GLY A 147 -8.66 -13.65 -23.34
C GLY A 147 -8.47 -12.13 -23.42
N ALA A 148 -8.05 -11.47 -22.33
CA ALA A 148 -7.60 -10.09 -22.38
C ALA A 148 -6.24 -9.97 -23.11
N PRO A 149 -5.92 -8.80 -23.70
CA PRO A 149 -4.64 -8.57 -24.38
C PRO A 149 -3.43 -8.76 -23.45
N VAL A 150 -2.42 -9.50 -23.91
CA VAL A 150 -1.16 -9.70 -23.20
C VAL A 150 -0.09 -8.77 -23.78
N GLY A 151 0.70 -8.12 -22.92
CA GLY A 151 1.76 -7.17 -23.32
C GLY A 151 1.25 -5.87 -23.96
N ILE A 152 -0.01 -5.52 -23.71
CA ILE A 152 -0.64 -4.30 -24.22
C ILE A 152 -1.45 -3.70 -23.07
N PRO A 153 -1.19 -2.44 -22.66
CA PRO A 153 -2.03 -1.75 -21.69
C PRO A 153 -3.46 -1.57 -22.20
N PHE A 154 -4.45 -1.82 -21.34
CA PHE A 154 -5.87 -1.63 -21.66
C PHE A 154 -6.66 -1.13 -20.45
N PRO A 155 -7.58 -0.17 -20.62
CA PRO A 155 -8.67 0.04 -19.68
C PRO A 155 -9.74 -1.05 -19.82
N ALA A 156 -10.59 -1.22 -18.81
CA ALA A 156 -11.69 -2.20 -18.86
C ALA A 156 -12.64 -1.88 -20.02
N SER A 157 -12.93 -0.61 -20.28
CA SER A 157 -13.77 -0.15 -21.40
C SER A 157 -13.30 -0.59 -22.79
N ASN A 158 -12.02 -0.94 -22.97
CA ASN A 158 -11.49 -1.45 -24.25
C ASN A 158 -11.78 -2.94 -24.48
N LEU A 159 -12.23 -3.68 -23.47
CA LEU A 159 -12.56 -5.10 -23.60
C LEU A 159 -13.93 -5.26 -24.25
N LYS A 160 -14.00 -6.08 -25.31
CA LYS A 160 -15.23 -6.29 -26.08
C LYS A 160 -16.25 -7.18 -25.39
N ASP A 161 -15.81 -8.01 -24.46
CA ASP A 161 -16.65 -8.98 -23.76
C ASP A 161 -17.11 -8.41 -22.42
N ASP A 162 -18.43 -8.35 -22.22
CA ASP A 162 -19.06 -7.74 -21.05
C ASP A 162 -18.68 -8.45 -19.75
N LYS A 163 -18.52 -9.77 -19.80
CA LYS A 163 -18.08 -10.56 -18.65
C LYS A 163 -16.63 -10.24 -18.31
N LEU A 164 -15.74 -10.19 -19.29
CA LEU A 164 -14.36 -9.76 -19.06
C LEU A 164 -14.30 -8.33 -18.50
N ARG A 165 -15.14 -7.40 -18.96
CA ARG A 165 -15.23 -6.05 -18.40
C ARG A 165 -15.60 -6.06 -16.91
N GLN A 166 -16.56 -6.90 -16.53
CA GLN A 166 -16.97 -7.05 -15.13
C GLN A 166 -15.88 -7.73 -14.29
N ASP A 167 -15.28 -8.80 -14.80
CA ASP A 167 -14.26 -9.60 -14.13
C ASP A 167 -12.95 -8.82 -13.88
N VAL A 168 -12.68 -7.73 -14.62
CA VAL A 168 -11.49 -6.89 -14.40
C VAL A 168 -11.41 -6.37 -12.96
N HIS A 169 -12.55 -6.02 -12.36
CA HIS A 169 -12.62 -5.35 -11.06
C HIS A 169 -12.66 -6.31 -9.86
N SER A 170 -12.64 -7.63 -10.10
CA SER A 170 -12.67 -8.63 -9.02
C SER A 170 -11.70 -9.76 -9.33
N THR A 171 -10.76 -10.00 -8.41
CA THR A 171 -9.79 -11.08 -8.54
C THR A 171 -9.52 -11.72 -7.20
N ASP A 172 -9.31 -13.01 -7.25
CA ASP A 172 -8.87 -13.81 -6.12
C ASP A 172 -7.35 -14.07 -6.12
N SER A 173 -6.67 -13.54 -7.14
CA SER A 173 -5.24 -13.67 -7.35
C SER A 173 -4.44 -13.18 -6.15
N ASP A 174 -3.27 -13.78 -5.92
CA ASP A 174 -2.37 -13.29 -4.87
C ASP A 174 -1.76 -11.96 -5.33
N MET A 175 -1.48 -11.07 -4.38
CA MET A 175 -0.89 -9.77 -4.69
C MET A 175 0.61 -9.85 -4.44
N LEU A 176 1.44 -9.44 -5.40
CA LEU A 176 2.87 -9.34 -5.20
C LEU A 176 3.21 -8.10 -4.36
N LEU A 177 2.70 -6.93 -4.74
CA LEU A 177 2.88 -5.68 -3.99
C LEU A 177 1.83 -4.62 -4.33
N VAL A 178 1.71 -3.62 -3.45
CA VAL A 178 1.04 -2.33 -3.69
C VAL A 178 2.06 -1.22 -3.64
N TYR A 179 1.98 -0.31 -4.60
CA TYR A 179 2.75 0.91 -4.63
C TYR A 179 1.83 2.12 -4.53
N ALA A 180 2.18 3.06 -3.66
CA ALA A 180 1.70 4.43 -3.68
C ALA A 180 2.92 5.37 -3.49
N PRO A 181 2.85 6.64 -3.92
CA PRO A 181 3.89 7.62 -3.64
C PRO A 181 4.27 7.63 -2.15
N GLY A 182 5.57 7.49 -1.87
CA GLY A 182 6.10 7.41 -0.50
C GLY A 182 6.26 5.98 0.04
N SER A 183 5.73 4.95 -0.63
CA SER A 183 5.94 3.56 -0.23
C SER A 183 7.42 3.16 -0.31
N SER A 184 7.88 2.45 0.72
CA SER A 184 9.16 1.74 0.68
C SER A 184 9.01 0.39 -0.02
N PRO A 185 10.08 -0.17 -0.63
CA PRO A 185 10.03 -1.52 -1.19
C PRO A 185 9.55 -2.56 -0.19
N ASP A 186 8.87 -3.59 -0.69
CA ASP A 186 8.55 -4.77 0.11
C ASP A 186 9.79 -5.60 0.34
N ARG A 187 9.98 -6.00 1.60
CA ARG A 187 11.16 -6.73 2.06
C ARG A 187 10.77 -7.58 3.27
N TRP A 188 10.75 -8.89 3.09
CA TRP A 188 10.49 -9.81 4.19
C TRP A 188 11.80 -10.34 4.80
N PRO A 189 11.84 -10.61 6.12
CA PRO A 189 12.99 -11.23 6.77
C PRO A 189 13.40 -12.56 6.13
N ASP A 190 14.64 -12.97 6.36
CA ASP A 190 15.14 -14.28 5.89
C ASP A 190 14.22 -15.42 6.36
N GLY A 191 13.85 -16.30 5.42
CA GLY A 191 12.92 -17.41 5.67
C GLY A 191 11.45 -17.10 5.38
N MET A 192 11.10 -15.85 5.02
CA MET A 192 9.79 -15.44 4.52
C MET A 192 9.90 -14.95 3.07
N ALA A 193 8.90 -15.27 2.23
CA ALA A 193 8.80 -14.73 0.87
C ALA A 193 7.38 -14.91 0.32
N LYS A 194 7.03 -14.13 -0.72
CA LYS A 194 5.87 -14.42 -1.56
C LYS A 194 6.20 -15.49 -2.59
N PHE A 195 5.18 -16.22 -3.05
CA PHE A 195 5.34 -17.34 -3.98
C PHE A 195 4.72 -17.02 -5.33
N VAL A 196 5.51 -17.15 -6.40
CA VAL A 196 5.08 -16.99 -7.78
C VAL A 196 5.22 -18.34 -8.48
N PRO A 197 4.11 -19.02 -8.81
CA PRO A 197 4.16 -20.28 -9.56
C PRO A 197 4.87 -20.11 -10.91
N ALA A 198 5.50 -21.16 -11.40
CA ALA A 198 6.04 -21.21 -12.77
C ALA A 198 4.97 -20.81 -13.78
N GLN A 199 5.38 -20.19 -14.89
CA GLN A 199 4.50 -19.78 -15.99
C GLN A 199 3.40 -18.77 -15.61
N SER A 200 3.50 -18.13 -14.44
CA SER A 200 2.58 -17.07 -14.04
C SER A 200 2.80 -15.80 -14.87
N ASP A 201 1.75 -14.99 -15.00
CA ASP A 201 1.86 -13.62 -15.44
C ASP A 201 1.78 -12.67 -14.24
N LEU A 202 2.33 -11.48 -14.39
CA LEU A 202 2.07 -10.35 -13.49
C LEU A 202 1.05 -9.43 -14.15
N VAL A 203 -0.02 -9.10 -13.43
CA VAL A 203 -1.01 -8.12 -13.89
C VAL A 203 -0.76 -6.81 -13.16
N PHE A 204 -0.30 -5.81 -13.90
CA PHE A 204 -0.17 -4.43 -13.43
C PHE A 204 -1.54 -3.77 -13.53
N GLN A 205 -2.09 -3.35 -12.39
CA GLN A 205 -3.26 -2.48 -12.30
C GLN A 205 -2.75 -1.09 -11.94
N MET A 206 -2.86 -0.15 -12.88
CA MET A 206 -2.26 1.19 -12.79
C MET A 206 -3.37 2.24 -12.64
N HIS A 207 -3.23 3.10 -11.63
CA HIS A 207 -4.08 4.27 -11.46
C HIS A 207 -3.24 5.53 -11.68
N TYR A 208 -3.62 6.28 -12.71
CA TYR A 208 -2.97 7.53 -13.08
C TYR A 208 -3.82 8.73 -12.67
N THR A 209 -3.18 9.78 -12.17
CA THR A 209 -3.80 11.09 -11.92
C THR A 209 -3.17 12.15 -12.81
N THR A 210 -4.00 12.99 -13.41
CA THR A 210 -3.54 14.11 -14.25
C THR A 210 -3.14 15.30 -13.39
N ASN A 211 -2.12 16.06 -13.80
CA ASN A 211 -1.57 17.19 -13.03
C ASN A 211 -1.37 18.47 -13.86
N GLY A 212 -2.06 18.59 -14.99
CA GLY A 212 -1.96 19.71 -15.92
C GLY A 212 -0.87 19.55 -16.98
N ARG A 213 -0.09 18.46 -16.98
CA ARG A 213 0.93 18.17 -18.00
C ARG A 213 0.72 16.76 -18.56
N ALA A 214 0.72 16.62 -19.88
CA ALA A 214 0.67 15.30 -20.50
C ALA A 214 2.00 14.57 -20.28
N ALA A 215 1.95 13.24 -20.16
CA ALA A 215 3.13 12.42 -19.90
C ALA A 215 2.97 11.02 -20.50
N THR A 216 4.04 10.23 -20.39
CA THR A 216 4.00 8.79 -20.64
C THR A 216 4.57 8.05 -19.44
N ASP A 217 3.99 6.89 -19.12
CA ASP A 217 4.53 6.00 -18.10
C ASP A 217 4.81 4.60 -18.65
N GLN A 218 5.96 4.05 -18.29
CA GLN A 218 6.31 2.65 -18.51
C GLN A 218 6.89 2.11 -17.21
N THR A 219 5.99 1.82 -16.26
CA THR A 219 6.34 1.26 -14.96
C THR A 219 7.05 -0.08 -15.11
N ARG A 220 8.01 -0.35 -14.22
CA ARG A 220 8.70 -1.65 -14.11
C ARG A 220 8.73 -2.13 -12.66
N ILE A 221 8.82 -3.44 -12.48
CA ILE A 221 9.04 -4.08 -11.18
C ILE A 221 10.42 -4.74 -11.13
N GLY A 222 11.14 -4.52 -10.03
CA GLY A 222 12.36 -5.23 -9.68
C GLY A 222 12.06 -6.29 -8.63
N ILE A 223 12.60 -7.49 -8.80
CA ILE A 223 12.36 -8.66 -7.95
C ILE A 223 13.70 -9.23 -7.48
N VAL A 224 13.81 -9.47 -6.17
CA VAL A 224 14.91 -10.25 -5.57
C VAL A 224 14.35 -11.55 -5.01
N PHE A 225 14.91 -12.68 -5.45
CA PHE A 225 14.50 -14.01 -5.01
C PHE A 225 15.14 -14.40 -3.68
N ALA A 226 14.44 -15.25 -2.93
CA ALA A 226 15.00 -15.86 -1.73
C ALA A 226 16.17 -16.78 -2.09
N LYS A 227 17.32 -16.61 -1.42
CA LYS A 227 18.54 -17.41 -1.66
C LYS A 227 18.42 -18.87 -1.26
N SER A 228 17.45 -19.20 -0.41
CA SER A 228 17.15 -20.55 0.04
C SER A 228 15.63 -20.70 0.16
N ARG A 229 15.15 -21.96 0.16
CA ARG A 229 13.72 -22.24 0.28
C ARG A 229 13.17 -21.63 1.59
N PRO A 230 12.21 -20.70 1.51
CA PRO A 230 11.60 -20.10 2.69
C PRO A 230 10.90 -21.13 3.56
N LYS A 231 10.87 -20.88 4.87
CA LYS A 231 10.07 -21.67 5.83
C LYS A 231 8.62 -21.20 5.84
N GLN A 232 8.40 -19.92 5.52
CA GLN A 232 7.10 -19.28 5.54
C GLN A 232 6.79 -18.61 4.21
N ARG A 233 5.54 -18.74 3.78
CA ARG A 233 4.96 -17.99 2.66
C ARG A 233 4.24 -16.77 3.22
N VAL A 234 4.43 -15.62 2.58
CA VAL A 234 3.63 -14.42 2.85
C VAL A 234 2.41 -14.42 1.94
N LEU A 235 1.26 -14.12 2.51
CA LEU A 235 -0.02 -13.92 1.83
C LEU A 235 -0.53 -12.53 2.13
N SER A 236 -0.97 -11.80 1.10
CA SER A 236 -1.74 -10.58 1.30
C SER A 236 -3.22 -10.91 1.35
N LEU A 237 -3.86 -10.52 2.44
CA LEU A 237 -5.27 -10.71 2.71
C LEU A 237 -5.96 -9.34 2.80
N GLN A 238 -7.28 -9.34 2.71
CA GLN A 238 -8.07 -8.12 2.72
C GLN A 238 -9.33 -8.29 3.56
N LEU A 239 -9.66 -7.23 4.28
CA LEU A 239 -10.96 -6.96 4.85
C LEU A 239 -11.55 -5.83 4.04
N ALA A 240 -12.41 -6.16 3.09
CA ALA A 240 -12.96 -5.22 2.11
C ALA A 240 -14.48 -5.36 2.04
N ASN A 241 -15.14 -4.30 1.64
CA ASN A 241 -16.57 -4.29 1.34
C ASN A 241 -16.84 -4.37 -0.17
N GLU A 242 -16.01 -5.13 -0.88
CA GLU A 242 -16.20 -5.35 -2.31
C GLU A 242 -17.63 -5.85 -2.54
N HIS A 243 -18.40 -5.07 -3.30
CA HIS A 243 -19.82 -5.30 -3.66
C HIS A 243 -20.88 -4.92 -2.61
N ASP A 244 -20.51 -4.40 -1.43
CA ASP A 244 -21.46 -3.78 -0.50
C ASP A 244 -21.56 -2.26 -0.75
N THR A 245 -22.78 -1.73 -0.66
CA THR A 245 -22.96 -0.27 -0.77
C THR A 245 -22.31 0.43 0.42
N ILE A 246 -21.48 1.44 0.15
CA ILE A 246 -21.06 2.48 1.11
C ILE A 246 -21.95 3.71 0.88
N PRO A 247 -23.23 3.75 1.32
CA PRO A 247 -24.08 4.89 1.05
C PRO A 247 -23.74 6.03 2.02
N ILE A 248 -22.65 6.77 1.76
CA ILE A 248 -22.26 7.91 2.60
C ILE A 248 -23.25 9.05 2.28
N PRO A 249 -24.05 9.52 3.26
CA PRO A 249 -25.00 10.59 3.02
C PRO A 249 -24.29 11.91 2.69
N PRO A 250 -24.97 12.84 1.98
CA PRO A 250 -24.54 14.23 1.88
C PRO A 250 -24.23 14.83 3.25
N ALA A 251 -23.24 15.73 3.29
CA ALA A 251 -22.83 16.50 4.47
C ALA A 251 -22.38 15.69 5.72
N ALA A 252 -22.27 14.36 5.64
CA ALA A 252 -21.88 13.54 6.78
C ALA A 252 -20.43 13.78 7.21
N GLU A 253 -20.21 14.32 8.41
CA GLU A 253 -18.88 14.69 8.92
C GLU A 253 -18.04 13.50 9.46
N ASN A 254 -18.70 12.38 9.74
CA ASN A 254 -18.07 11.23 10.40
C ASN A 254 -18.85 9.93 10.16
N TYR A 255 -19.01 9.54 8.89
CA TYR A 255 -19.73 8.33 8.52
C TYR A 255 -18.87 7.08 8.73
N ARG A 256 -19.36 6.12 9.51
CA ARG A 256 -18.63 4.89 9.88
C ARG A 256 -19.05 3.71 9.02
N VAL A 257 -18.07 2.97 8.51
CA VAL A 257 -18.25 1.69 7.82
C VAL A 257 -17.33 0.67 8.44
N GLU A 258 -17.77 -0.58 8.55
CA GLU A 258 -16.94 -1.67 9.05
C GLU A 258 -17.16 -2.96 8.28
N VAL A 259 -16.14 -3.81 8.29
CA VAL A 259 -16.22 -5.19 7.82
C VAL A 259 -15.49 -6.09 8.80
N HIS A 260 -15.94 -7.35 8.90
CA HIS A 260 -15.35 -8.35 9.79
C HIS A 260 -14.92 -9.59 9.00
N GLY A 261 -13.96 -10.32 9.54
CA GLY A 261 -13.52 -11.60 8.99
C GLY A 261 -12.85 -12.46 10.06
N THR A 262 -12.89 -13.78 9.90
CA THR A 262 -12.20 -14.71 10.81
C THR A 262 -10.97 -15.28 10.14
N LEU A 263 -9.85 -15.41 10.87
CA LEU A 263 -8.72 -16.19 10.37
C LEU A 263 -9.07 -17.68 10.33
N PRO A 264 -8.97 -18.35 9.17
CA PRO A 264 -9.30 -19.76 9.03
C PRO A 264 -8.27 -20.70 9.69
N ASN A 265 -7.01 -20.30 9.70
CA ASN A 265 -5.88 -21.06 10.24
C ASN A 265 -4.92 -20.11 10.97
N ASP A 266 -4.02 -20.68 11.80
CA ASP A 266 -2.96 -19.92 12.46
C ASP A 266 -2.08 -19.19 11.43
N ALA A 267 -1.74 -17.94 11.71
CA ALA A 267 -0.84 -17.15 10.87
C ALA A 267 -0.13 -16.08 11.70
N ALA A 268 1.06 -15.64 11.28
CA ALA A 268 1.74 -14.50 11.88
C ALA A 268 1.41 -13.23 11.10
N LEU A 269 0.69 -12.29 11.70
CA LEU A 269 0.40 -10.98 11.14
C LEU A 269 1.68 -10.16 11.04
N LEU A 270 1.90 -9.54 9.88
CA LEU A 270 3.15 -8.84 9.53
C LEU A 270 2.96 -7.34 9.35
N SER A 271 1.90 -6.93 8.67
CA SER A 271 1.71 -5.54 8.28
C SER A 271 0.25 -5.21 7.99
N PHE A 272 -0.04 -3.92 7.92
CA PHE A 272 -1.33 -3.37 7.47
C PHE A 272 -1.10 -2.35 6.35
N PHE A 273 -2.09 -2.23 5.47
CA PHE A 273 -2.16 -1.18 4.46
C PHE A 273 -3.63 -0.75 4.30
N PRO A 274 -4.08 0.30 5.03
CA PRO A 274 -5.42 0.82 4.89
C PRO A 274 -5.56 1.62 3.59
N HIS A 275 -6.69 1.45 2.90
CA HIS A 275 -6.99 2.18 1.67
C HIS A 275 -8.42 2.72 1.66
N MET A 276 -8.52 4.03 1.38
CA MET A 276 -9.75 4.82 1.19
C MET A 276 -9.48 5.92 0.16
N HIS A 277 -10.52 6.57 -0.36
CA HIS A 277 -10.37 7.74 -1.22
C HIS A 277 -10.38 9.05 -0.42
N VAL A 278 -10.66 10.16 -1.08
CA VAL A 278 -10.41 11.54 -0.62
C VAL A 278 -11.24 11.97 0.59
N ARG A 279 -12.28 11.21 0.95
CA ARG A 279 -13.10 11.47 2.15
C ARG A 279 -12.68 10.62 3.33
N GLY A 280 -11.78 9.65 3.15
CA GLY A 280 -11.21 8.85 4.22
C GLY A 280 -10.56 9.74 5.29
N LYS A 281 -10.94 9.52 6.55
CA LYS A 281 -10.49 10.33 7.71
C LYS A 281 -9.81 9.51 8.77
N ARG A 282 -10.26 8.27 8.97
CA ARG A 282 -9.68 7.34 9.95
C ARG A 282 -9.87 5.91 9.50
N PHE A 283 -8.88 5.07 9.78
CA PHE A 283 -8.98 3.64 9.60
C PHE A 283 -8.49 2.90 10.85
N GLU A 284 -9.15 1.81 11.22
CA GLU A 284 -8.79 0.99 12.38
C GLU A 284 -8.80 -0.50 12.03
N TYR A 285 -7.87 -1.24 12.61
CA TYR A 285 -7.84 -2.70 12.62
C TYR A 285 -7.89 -3.18 14.06
N ASN A 286 -8.82 -4.09 14.36
CA ASN A 286 -9.05 -4.61 15.70
C ASN A 286 -9.11 -6.14 15.69
N ILE A 287 -8.71 -6.76 16.80
CA ILE A 287 -9.18 -8.10 17.19
C ILE A 287 -10.44 -7.91 18.03
N VAL A 288 -11.48 -8.67 17.70
CA VAL A 288 -12.70 -8.75 18.50
C VAL A 288 -12.63 -10.00 19.36
N HIS A 289 -12.57 -9.83 20.68
CA HIS A 289 -12.52 -10.93 21.63
C HIS A 289 -13.90 -11.58 21.84
N PRO A 290 -13.97 -12.82 22.36
CA PRO A 290 -15.24 -13.52 22.58
C PRO A 290 -16.22 -12.80 23.52
N ASP A 291 -15.72 -11.94 24.41
CA ASP A 291 -16.52 -11.10 25.32
C ASP A 291 -17.00 -9.78 24.68
N GLY A 292 -16.64 -9.55 23.41
CA GLY A 292 -16.96 -8.34 22.66
C GLY A 292 -15.98 -7.18 22.86
N SER A 293 -14.96 -7.33 23.71
CA SER A 293 -13.91 -6.32 23.86
C SER A 293 -13.03 -6.23 22.60
N LEU A 294 -12.50 -5.03 22.34
CA LEU A 294 -11.69 -4.74 21.16
C LEU A 294 -10.22 -4.53 21.57
N GLU A 295 -9.31 -5.28 20.93
CA GLU A 295 -7.86 -5.01 20.93
C GLU A 295 -7.51 -4.30 19.62
N THR A 296 -7.24 -2.99 19.69
CA THR A 296 -6.82 -2.21 18.51
C THR A 296 -5.38 -2.52 18.16
N LEU A 297 -5.18 -3.03 16.94
CA LEU A 297 -3.87 -3.36 16.38
C LEU A 297 -3.25 -2.16 15.66
N LEU A 298 -4.08 -1.37 14.97
CA LEU A 298 -3.68 -0.15 14.27
C LEU A 298 -4.86 0.83 14.26
N ARG A 299 -4.58 2.10 14.51
CA ARG A 299 -5.49 3.23 14.24
C ARG A 299 -4.70 4.29 13.48
N VAL A 300 -5.24 4.79 12.38
CA VAL A 300 -4.61 5.85 11.58
C VAL A 300 -5.54 7.05 11.41
N ASN A 301 -5.01 8.26 11.55
CA ASN A 301 -5.66 9.48 11.04
C ASN A 301 -5.36 9.58 9.55
N TYR A 302 -6.22 9.01 8.73
CA TYR A 302 -5.92 8.72 7.32
C TYR A 302 -5.69 10.00 6.50
N ASP A 303 -4.68 9.96 5.62
CA ASP A 303 -4.39 11.00 4.64
C ASP A 303 -4.27 10.33 3.26
N PHE A 304 -5.13 10.73 2.32
CA PHE A 304 -5.20 10.14 0.98
C PHE A 304 -3.89 10.30 0.19
N TYR A 305 -3.13 11.37 0.43
CA TYR A 305 -1.87 11.63 -0.24
C TYR A 305 -0.69 10.85 0.38
N TRP A 306 -0.90 10.24 1.55
CA TRP A 306 0.10 9.42 2.26
C TRP A 306 -0.44 8.03 2.59
N GLN A 307 -0.53 7.19 1.56
CA GLN A 307 -0.94 5.79 1.71
C GLN A 307 0.25 4.92 2.09
N LEU A 308 0.43 4.73 3.40
CA LEU A 308 1.59 4.04 3.97
C LEU A 308 1.28 2.59 4.34
N SER A 309 2.32 1.75 4.24
CA SER A 309 2.34 0.45 4.90
C SER A 309 2.76 0.60 6.37
N TYR A 310 2.14 -0.16 7.25
CA TYR A 310 2.45 -0.20 8.69
C TYR A 310 2.98 -1.59 9.02
N ARG A 311 4.31 -1.75 9.06
CA ARG A 311 4.99 -3.05 9.25
C ARG A 311 5.25 -3.26 10.72
N LEU A 312 4.68 -4.30 11.30
CA LEU A 312 4.87 -4.60 12.71
C LEU A 312 6.37 -4.82 13.00
N ALA A 313 6.86 -4.20 14.08
CA ALA A 313 8.22 -4.42 14.57
C ALA A 313 8.42 -5.89 14.96
N GLU A 314 7.38 -6.50 15.53
CA GLU A 314 7.33 -7.90 15.88
C GLU A 314 6.08 -8.55 15.27
N PRO A 315 6.23 -9.58 14.42
CA PRO A 315 5.10 -10.33 13.90
C PRO A 315 4.17 -10.85 15.02
N ARG A 316 2.86 -10.64 14.88
CA ARG A 316 1.86 -11.05 15.86
C ARG A 316 1.25 -12.39 15.47
N LEU A 317 1.50 -13.45 16.24
CA LEU A 317 0.84 -14.74 15.99
C LEU A 317 -0.66 -14.66 16.30
N LEU A 318 -1.47 -14.95 15.29
CA LEU A 318 -2.92 -15.05 15.39
C LEU A 318 -3.34 -16.53 15.30
N LYS A 319 -4.31 -16.92 16.12
CA LYS A 319 -4.86 -18.28 16.12
C LYS A 319 -6.02 -18.43 15.16
N ALA A 320 -6.19 -19.63 14.63
CA ALA A 320 -7.38 -20.00 13.88
C ALA A 320 -8.66 -19.63 14.68
N GLY A 321 -9.60 -18.95 14.04
CA GLY A 321 -10.81 -18.41 14.66
C GLY A 321 -10.67 -17.02 15.25
N THR A 322 -9.49 -16.38 15.22
CA THR A 322 -9.34 -14.96 15.60
C THR A 322 -10.27 -14.11 14.74
N TRP A 323 -11.11 -13.29 15.38
CA TRP A 323 -12.04 -12.41 14.70
C TRP A 323 -11.40 -11.04 14.51
N LEU A 324 -11.24 -10.63 13.26
CA LEU A 324 -10.69 -9.34 12.87
C LEU A 324 -11.81 -8.41 12.42
N GLN A 325 -11.64 -7.14 12.75
CA GLN A 325 -12.50 -6.05 12.32
C GLN A 325 -11.63 -4.97 11.68
N ALA A 326 -12.09 -4.45 10.55
CA ALA A 326 -11.56 -3.24 9.96
C ALA A 326 -12.66 -2.18 9.91
N VAL A 327 -12.36 -0.94 10.29
CA VAL A 327 -13.32 0.15 10.41
C VAL A 327 -12.78 1.39 9.71
N ALA A 328 -13.60 1.98 8.84
CA ALA A 328 -13.31 3.21 8.13
C ALA A 328 -14.27 4.32 8.57
N TRP A 329 -13.77 5.56 8.58
CA TRP A 329 -14.58 6.76 8.77
C TRP A 329 -14.35 7.74 7.62
N TYR A 330 -15.45 8.34 7.17
CA TYR A 330 -15.47 9.28 6.06
C TYR A 330 -16.03 10.64 6.46
N ASP A 331 -15.49 11.69 5.86
CA ASP A 331 -15.93 13.08 5.98
C ASP A 331 -16.42 13.59 4.63
N ASN A 332 -17.73 13.45 4.40
CA ASN A 332 -18.45 14.00 3.25
C ASN A 332 -19.05 15.39 3.55
N SER A 333 -18.54 16.10 4.56
CA SER A 333 -19.01 17.44 4.90
C SER A 333 -18.38 18.52 4.03
N ARG A 334 -18.92 19.74 4.13
CA ARG A 334 -18.35 20.95 3.52
C ARG A 334 -17.02 21.38 4.14
N ASN A 335 -16.68 20.86 5.33
CA ASN A 335 -15.47 21.21 6.05
C ASN A 335 -14.26 20.38 5.62
N ASN A 336 -14.46 19.29 4.89
CA ASN A 336 -13.36 18.53 4.29
C ASN A 336 -12.85 19.27 3.03
N PRO A 337 -11.62 19.83 3.04
CA PRO A 337 -11.09 20.58 1.90
C PRO A 337 -10.84 19.71 0.66
N HIS A 338 -10.83 18.38 0.81
CA HIS A 338 -10.65 17.42 -0.27
C HIS A 338 -11.97 16.89 -0.83
N ASN A 339 -13.11 17.28 -0.27
CA ASN A 339 -14.41 16.81 -0.73
C ASN A 339 -14.82 17.51 -2.03
N PRO A 340 -14.94 16.78 -3.16
CA PRO A 340 -15.29 17.38 -4.44
C PRO A 340 -16.76 17.81 -4.53
N ASP A 341 -17.65 17.16 -3.77
CA ASP A 341 -19.09 17.43 -3.78
C ASP A 341 -19.73 16.99 -2.44
N PRO A 342 -19.92 17.91 -1.48
CA PRO A 342 -20.51 17.63 -0.18
C PRO A 342 -22.04 17.48 -0.20
N ASP A 343 -22.71 17.86 -1.29
CA ASP A 343 -24.17 17.84 -1.39
C ASP A 343 -24.69 16.54 -2.01
N SER A 344 -23.80 15.71 -2.55
CA SER A 344 -24.13 14.42 -3.15
C SER A 344 -23.88 13.24 -2.21
N PRO A 345 -24.71 12.18 -2.28
CA PRO A 345 -24.38 10.92 -1.65
C PRO A 345 -23.18 10.29 -2.37
N VAL A 346 -22.32 9.62 -1.60
CA VAL A 346 -21.17 8.89 -2.13
C VAL A 346 -21.46 7.40 -2.08
N ARG A 347 -20.92 6.66 -3.03
CA ARG A 347 -21.06 5.20 -3.16
C ARG A 347 -19.69 4.56 -3.34
N TRP A 348 -19.65 3.24 -3.31
CA TRP A 348 -18.46 2.49 -3.71
C TRP A 348 -18.12 2.75 -5.18
N GLY A 349 -16.84 2.89 -5.52
CA GLY A 349 -16.38 2.95 -6.91
C GLY A 349 -14.90 3.28 -7.07
N ASP A 350 -14.37 3.00 -8.26
CA ASP A 350 -12.92 3.08 -8.55
C ASP A 350 -12.34 4.50 -8.54
N GLN A 351 -13.17 5.48 -8.89
CA GLN A 351 -12.74 6.87 -9.02
C GLN A 351 -12.61 7.56 -7.66
N THR A 352 -11.65 8.48 -7.54
CA THR A 352 -11.32 9.17 -6.28
C THR A 352 -12.47 10.00 -5.69
N TYR A 353 -13.46 10.40 -6.50
CA TYR A 353 -14.68 11.06 -6.05
C TYR A 353 -15.77 10.11 -5.54
N ASN A 354 -15.64 8.79 -5.80
CA ASN A 354 -16.36 7.74 -5.07
C ASN A 354 -15.56 7.35 -3.82
N GLU A 355 -15.94 6.29 -3.11
CA GLU A 355 -15.17 5.76 -1.98
C GLU A 355 -14.86 4.28 -2.06
N MET A 356 -13.85 3.88 -1.27
CA MET A 356 -13.49 2.49 -1.02
C MET A 356 -13.22 2.26 0.46
N MET A 357 -13.42 1.02 0.91
CA MET A 357 -12.96 0.55 2.20
C MET A 357 -12.19 -0.74 1.97
N VAL A 358 -10.85 -0.67 2.01
CA VAL A 358 -10.02 -1.87 1.91
C VAL A 358 -8.96 -1.87 2.99
N GLY A 359 -9.10 -2.80 3.92
CA GLY A 359 -8.10 -3.08 4.94
C GLY A 359 -7.19 -4.22 4.50
N PHE A 360 -6.13 -3.93 3.76
CA PHE A 360 -5.13 -4.95 3.40
C PHE A 360 -4.24 -5.27 4.60
N PHE A 361 -3.76 -6.51 4.68
CA PHE A 361 -2.79 -6.94 5.68
C PHE A 361 -2.02 -8.17 5.19
N ASP A 362 -0.74 -8.25 5.53
CA ASP A 362 0.07 -9.43 5.23
C ASP A 362 0.13 -10.39 6.41
N VAL A 363 0.08 -11.69 6.10
CA VAL A 363 0.32 -12.76 7.07
C VAL A 363 1.38 -13.73 6.56
N ALA A 364 2.19 -14.28 7.46
CA ALA A 364 3.09 -15.40 7.19
C ALA A 364 2.47 -16.72 7.66
N VAL A 365 2.47 -17.71 6.76
CA VAL A 365 1.99 -19.08 6.97
C VAL A 365 3.09 -20.09 6.61
N PRO A 366 3.00 -21.38 6.96
CA PRO A 366 3.98 -22.37 6.50
C PRO A 366 4.12 -22.38 4.98
N ALA A 367 5.35 -22.52 4.46
CA ALA A 367 5.63 -22.35 3.03
C ALA A 367 4.89 -23.33 2.09
N ASN A 368 4.40 -24.46 2.60
CA ASN A 368 3.62 -25.44 1.85
C ASN A 368 2.12 -25.13 1.78
N VAL A 369 1.65 -24.06 2.44
CA VAL A 369 0.24 -23.66 2.45
C VAL A 369 0.01 -22.64 1.33
N GLY A 370 -0.75 -23.02 0.30
CA GLY A 370 -1.24 -22.08 -0.72
C GLY A 370 -2.34 -21.16 -0.19
N LYS A 371 -2.57 -20.00 -0.84
CA LYS A 371 -3.62 -19.03 -0.47
C LYS A 371 -4.99 -19.71 -0.27
N TRP A 372 -5.40 -20.56 -1.20
CA TRP A 372 -6.68 -21.29 -1.09
C TRP A 372 -6.72 -22.33 0.01
N GLN A 373 -5.61 -23.05 0.22
CA GLN A 373 -5.49 -24.00 1.31
C GLN A 373 -5.56 -23.29 2.67
N PHE A 374 -5.04 -22.07 2.76
CA PHE A 374 -5.17 -21.25 3.97
C PHE A 374 -6.63 -20.98 4.31
N PHE A 375 -7.52 -20.80 3.33
CA PHE A 375 -8.95 -20.60 3.59
C PHE A 375 -9.74 -21.88 3.91
N ILE A 376 -9.13 -23.05 3.77
CA ILE A 376 -9.74 -24.33 4.20
C ILE A 376 -9.35 -24.57 5.66
N ARG A 377 -10.33 -24.50 6.58
CA ARG A 377 -10.10 -24.75 8.00
C ARG A 377 -9.58 -26.18 8.20
N GLN A 378 -8.35 -26.32 8.69
CA GLN A 378 -7.80 -27.63 9.01
C GLN A 378 -8.53 -28.20 10.24
N PRO A 379 -8.90 -29.49 10.24
CA PRO A 379 -9.42 -30.12 11.45
C PRO A 379 -8.36 -29.97 12.54
N GLN A 380 -8.71 -29.35 13.68
CA GLN A 380 -7.82 -29.37 14.82
C GLN A 380 -7.65 -30.83 15.23
N LEU A 381 -6.45 -31.39 15.01
CA LEU A 381 -6.07 -32.67 15.60
C LEU A 381 -6.23 -32.49 17.11
N ARG A 382 -7.29 -33.09 17.68
CA ARG A 382 -7.45 -33.18 19.13
C ARG A 382 -6.21 -33.92 19.64
N LYS A 383 -5.34 -33.20 20.35
CA LYS A 383 -4.23 -33.80 21.09
C LYS A 383 -4.76 -34.50 22.33
#